data_AF-A0A9X3G1K4-F1
#
_entry.id   AF-A0A9X3G1K4-F1
#
_cell.length_a   1.000
_cell.length_b   1.000
_cell.length_c   1.000
_cell.angle_alpha   90.00
_cell.angle_beta   90.00
_cell.angle_gamma   90.00
#
_symmetry.space_group_name_H-M   'P 1'
#
loop_
_entity.id
_entity.type
_entity.pdbx_description
1 polymer ?
#
loop_
_entity_poly.entity_id
_entity_poly.type
_entity_poly.pdbx_seq_one_letter_code
_entity_poly.pdbx_strand_id
1 'polypeptide(L)'
;MPKRVLAGAVVTAAVVLGMPSVASAAEQLTVCATGCDHPTIAAAVSAASAGVTVRVTEDLSVTGATTVGKAVTITADPGVVITQTGANARTFTITPAGSGATISGLELTSDDLVRGEFIGVNGADDVTISGNTVYGPAQQGPMSGWVTNRAWTNNDVDGLTVTGNTLHTLRTGGYVDGGSGVITGNVTWNTKGDYLLGEQADFQITGNSAGDPSLPSEWGIVIFAVNETPYDVQALGAANDCLTVWDQATGETFLDGDCDGIADTAPPASKDECKEGGWASFNNPSFRNQGQCVSGVVTRG
;
A
#
# COMPACT_ATOMS: atom_id res chain seq x y z
N MET A 1 -22.99 -25.02 -20.88
CA MET A 1 -22.91 -23.54 -20.77
C MET A 1 -22.63 -22.98 -22.15
N PRO A 2 -23.56 -22.28 -22.81
CA PRO A 2 -23.40 -21.92 -24.21
C PRO A 2 -22.57 -20.64 -24.37
N LYS A 3 -21.61 -20.70 -25.30
CA LYS A 3 -20.79 -19.58 -25.79
C LYS A 3 -21.69 -18.49 -26.38
N ARG A 4 -21.56 -17.24 -25.90
CA ARG A 4 -22.23 -16.08 -26.48
C ARG A 4 -21.40 -15.51 -27.64
N VAL A 5 -22.03 -15.46 -28.80
CA VAL A 5 -21.53 -14.84 -30.05
C VAL A 5 -21.86 -13.35 -30.01
N LEU A 6 -20.88 -12.48 -30.29
CA LEU A 6 -21.07 -11.04 -30.46
C LEU A 6 -21.83 -10.77 -31.77
N ALA A 7 -23.01 -10.17 -31.67
CA ALA A 7 -23.70 -9.55 -32.80
C ALA A 7 -23.40 -8.04 -32.80
N GLY A 8 -22.81 -7.55 -33.89
CA GLY A 8 -22.49 -6.14 -34.08
C GLY A 8 -23.75 -5.30 -34.29
N ALA A 9 -23.90 -4.23 -33.50
CA ALA A 9 -24.90 -3.19 -33.71
C ALA A 9 -24.22 -1.96 -34.33
N VAL A 10 -24.78 -1.47 -35.44
CA VAL A 10 -24.38 -0.23 -36.11
C VAL A 10 -24.86 0.95 -35.28
N VAL A 11 -23.93 1.75 -34.76
CA VAL A 11 -24.23 2.99 -34.02
C VAL A 11 -24.19 4.16 -35.00
N THR A 12 -25.34 4.78 -35.25
CA THR A 12 -25.46 6.09 -35.90
C THR A 12 -24.96 7.18 -34.94
N ALA A 13 -23.84 7.82 -35.29
CA ALA A 13 -23.29 8.95 -34.55
C ALA A 13 -24.09 10.23 -34.81
N ALA A 14 -24.81 10.72 -33.80
CA ALA A 14 -25.30 12.09 -33.79
C ALA A 14 -24.19 13.01 -33.25
N VAL A 15 -23.73 13.96 -34.06
CA VAL A 15 -22.76 14.97 -33.66
C VAL A 15 -23.47 15.97 -32.74
N VAL A 16 -23.27 15.84 -31.43
CA VAL A 16 -23.57 16.90 -30.47
C VAL A 16 -22.38 17.86 -30.49
N LEU A 17 -22.59 19.07 -31.00
CA LEU A 17 -21.64 20.17 -30.87
C LEU A 17 -21.58 20.59 -29.39
N GLY A 18 -20.74 19.91 -28.61
CA GLY A 18 -20.44 20.27 -27.24
C GLY A 18 -19.71 21.61 -27.22
N MET A 19 -20.28 22.59 -26.51
CA MET A 19 -19.53 23.78 -26.12
C MET A 19 -18.29 23.35 -25.33
N PRO A 20 -17.12 23.95 -25.55
CA PRO A 20 -15.94 23.63 -24.76
C PRO A 20 -16.24 23.94 -23.30
N SER A 21 -16.30 22.91 -22.45
CA SER A 21 -16.33 23.12 -21.01
C SER A 21 -14.97 23.71 -20.63
N VAL A 22 -14.96 24.98 -20.29
CA VAL A 22 -13.87 25.55 -19.49
C VAL A 22 -13.82 24.73 -18.21
N ALA A 23 -12.83 23.84 -18.11
CA ALA A 23 -12.48 23.22 -16.85
C ALA A 23 -12.13 24.36 -15.89
N SER A 24 -13.03 24.67 -14.95
CA SER A 24 -12.71 25.57 -13.87
C SER A 24 -11.52 24.97 -13.14
N ALA A 25 -10.41 25.70 -13.02
CA ALA A 25 -9.34 25.30 -12.11
C ALA A 25 -10.00 25.05 -10.74
N ALA A 26 -9.70 23.90 -10.13
CA ALA A 26 -10.16 23.63 -8.78
C ALA A 26 -9.71 24.79 -7.88
N GLU A 27 -10.64 25.36 -7.13
CA GLU A 27 -10.33 26.38 -6.14
C GLU A 27 -9.28 25.80 -5.18
N GLN A 28 -8.27 26.60 -4.85
CA GLN A 28 -7.12 26.17 -4.08
C GLN A 28 -6.97 27.02 -2.82
N LEU A 29 -6.84 26.37 -1.66
CA LEU A 29 -6.49 26.99 -0.39
C LEU A 29 -5.05 26.61 -0.01
N THR A 30 -4.27 27.59 0.41
CA THR A 30 -2.88 27.41 0.82
C THR A 30 -2.73 27.30 2.33
N VAL A 31 -1.76 26.50 2.78
CA VAL A 31 -1.45 26.29 4.20
C VAL A 31 0.04 26.49 4.48
N CYS A 32 0.34 27.28 5.51
CA CYS A 32 1.66 27.74 5.95
C CYS A 32 1.53 28.51 7.29
N ALA A 33 2.62 28.91 7.93
CA ALA A 33 2.60 29.72 9.16
C ALA A 33 2.19 31.17 8.91
N THR A 34 2.63 31.79 7.82
CA THR A 34 2.34 33.20 7.51
C THR A 34 2.20 33.47 6.01
N GLY A 35 1.15 34.22 5.61
CA GLY A 35 1.00 34.73 4.24
C GLY A 35 0.17 33.85 3.28
N CYS A 36 -0.35 32.73 3.77
CA CYS A 36 -1.30 31.84 3.08
C CYS A 36 -2.73 32.03 3.62
N ASP A 37 -3.68 31.33 3.01
CA ASP A 37 -5.10 31.41 3.34
C ASP A 37 -5.39 30.91 4.76
N HIS A 38 -4.71 29.85 5.20
CA HIS A 38 -4.94 29.23 6.50
C HIS A 38 -3.65 28.80 7.21
N PRO A 39 -3.58 28.94 8.55
CA PRO A 39 -2.39 28.55 9.32
C PRO A 39 -2.28 27.03 9.57
N THR A 40 -3.36 26.27 9.33
CA THR A 40 -3.39 24.82 9.58
C THR A 40 -4.21 24.10 8.52
N ILE A 41 -3.88 22.83 8.30
CA ILE A 41 -4.61 21.97 7.35
C ILE A 41 -6.07 21.82 7.79
N ALA A 42 -6.32 21.65 9.10
CA ALA A 42 -7.66 21.54 9.64
C ALA A 42 -8.53 22.79 9.38
N ALA A 43 -7.96 23.99 9.51
CA ALA A 43 -8.67 25.23 9.18
C ALA A 43 -9.00 25.32 7.69
N ALA A 44 -8.05 24.96 6.81
CA ALA A 44 -8.29 24.94 5.37
C ALA A 44 -9.35 23.93 4.95
N VAL A 45 -9.30 22.69 5.46
CA VAL A 45 -10.33 21.66 5.19
C VAL A 45 -11.71 22.10 5.69
N SER A 46 -11.76 22.78 6.84
CA SER A 46 -13.02 23.30 7.39
C SER A 46 -13.61 24.41 6.51
N ALA A 47 -12.78 25.28 5.95
CA ALA A 47 -13.20 26.36 5.05
C ALA A 47 -13.52 25.89 3.61
N ALA A 48 -12.85 24.83 3.16
CA ALA A 48 -12.97 24.30 1.80
C ALA A 48 -14.39 23.82 1.45
N SER A 49 -14.79 24.03 0.21
CA SER A 49 -15.91 23.30 -0.41
C SER A 49 -15.44 21.95 -0.97
N ALA A 50 -16.36 21.03 -1.28
CA ALA A 50 -16.01 19.81 -2.01
C ALA A 50 -15.39 20.16 -3.38
N GLY A 51 -14.37 19.41 -3.80
CA GLY A 51 -13.57 19.63 -5.01
C GLY A 51 -12.39 20.60 -4.84
N VAL A 52 -12.26 21.28 -3.70
CA VAL A 52 -11.15 22.20 -3.41
C VAL A 52 -9.85 21.44 -3.17
N THR A 53 -8.74 22.02 -3.61
CA THR A 53 -7.39 21.56 -3.27
C THR A 53 -6.84 22.36 -2.09
N VAL A 54 -6.46 21.69 -1.01
CA VAL A 54 -5.71 22.23 0.11
C VAL A 54 -4.23 21.91 -0.12
N ARG A 55 -3.41 22.93 -0.39
CA ARG A 55 -1.98 22.78 -0.70
C ARG A 55 -1.12 23.31 0.44
N VAL A 56 -0.31 22.45 1.03
CA VAL A 56 0.67 22.81 2.06
C VAL A 56 1.96 23.29 1.42
N THR A 57 2.41 24.49 1.79
CA THR A 57 3.46 25.21 1.05
C THR A 57 4.79 25.34 1.80
N GLU A 58 4.84 24.92 3.06
CA GLU A 58 6.05 24.84 3.89
C GLU A 58 5.90 23.73 4.91
N ASP A 59 7.00 23.33 5.55
CA ASP A 59 7.00 22.34 6.62
C ASP A 59 6.02 22.73 7.73
N LEU A 60 5.25 21.75 8.20
CA LEU A 60 4.24 21.97 9.24
C LEU A 60 4.29 20.87 10.30
N SER A 61 4.14 21.29 11.55
CA SER A 61 3.81 20.37 12.64
C SER A 61 2.30 20.28 12.79
N VAL A 62 1.78 19.05 12.87
CA VAL A 62 0.37 18.78 13.13
C VAL A 62 0.25 18.19 14.54
N THR A 63 -0.60 18.81 15.36
CA THR A 63 -0.97 18.32 16.69
C THR A 63 -2.40 17.78 16.63
N GLY A 64 -2.57 16.47 16.81
CA GLY A 64 -3.89 15.82 16.72
C GLY A 64 -4.22 15.38 15.29
N ALA A 65 -5.49 15.03 15.05
CA ALA A 65 -5.95 14.55 13.75
C ALA A 65 -6.75 15.62 12.99
N THR A 66 -6.43 15.80 11.71
CA THR A 66 -7.24 16.58 10.78
C THR A 66 -8.41 15.74 10.29
N THR A 67 -9.63 16.12 10.70
CA THR A 67 -10.86 15.49 10.20
C THR A 67 -11.15 15.94 8.77
N VAL A 68 -11.17 14.99 7.84
CA VAL A 68 -11.54 15.19 6.43
C VAL A 68 -12.97 14.70 6.24
N GLY A 69 -13.91 15.64 6.25
CA GLY A 69 -15.35 15.37 6.12
C GLY A 69 -15.96 15.92 4.83
N LYS A 70 -15.14 16.08 3.78
CA LYS A 70 -15.52 16.58 2.46
C LYS A 70 -14.60 15.97 1.40
N ALA A 71 -15.10 15.84 0.17
CA ALA A 71 -14.33 15.40 -1.00
C ALA A 71 -13.31 16.47 -1.43
N VAL A 72 -12.25 16.69 -0.66
CA VAL A 72 -11.16 17.63 -0.95
C VAL A 72 -9.92 16.89 -1.40
N THR A 73 -9.03 17.57 -2.12
CA THR A 73 -7.65 17.09 -2.35
C THR A 73 -6.73 17.76 -1.35
N ILE A 74 -5.92 17.00 -0.62
CA ILE A 74 -4.87 17.51 0.27
C ILE A 74 -3.53 17.13 -0.34
N THR A 75 -2.68 18.13 -0.59
CA THR A 75 -1.37 17.97 -1.22
C THR A 75 -0.34 18.93 -0.67
N ALA A 76 0.92 18.83 -1.10
CA ALA A 76 2.01 19.68 -0.65
C ALA A 76 2.97 20.06 -1.79
N ASP A 77 3.75 21.11 -1.58
CA ASP A 77 4.89 21.44 -2.43
C ASP A 77 5.97 20.34 -2.31
N PRO A 78 6.70 20.03 -3.39
CA PRO A 78 7.79 19.06 -3.29
C PRO A 78 8.80 19.42 -2.21
N GLY A 79 9.09 18.46 -1.32
CA GLY A 79 10.04 18.61 -0.21
C GLY A 79 9.44 19.22 1.06
N VAL A 80 8.14 19.52 1.08
CA VAL A 80 7.44 19.91 2.31
C VAL A 80 7.14 18.69 3.17
N VAL A 81 7.56 18.75 4.43
CA VAL A 81 7.36 17.69 5.42
C VAL A 81 6.27 18.06 6.42
N ILE A 82 5.27 17.20 6.56
CA ILE A 82 4.23 17.30 7.59
C ILE A 82 4.60 16.35 8.73
N THR A 83 4.96 16.94 9.87
CA THR A 83 5.40 16.18 11.05
C THR A 83 4.28 16.09 12.08
N GLN A 84 3.80 14.89 12.33
CA GLN A 84 2.86 14.60 13.40
C GLN A 84 3.60 14.65 14.76
N THR A 85 3.05 15.43 15.68
CA THR A 85 3.70 15.69 16.98
C THR A 85 2.80 15.34 18.16
N GLY A 86 3.44 14.99 19.28
CA GLY A 86 2.80 14.63 20.53
C GLY A 86 2.30 13.19 20.55
N ALA A 87 1.53 12.82 21.57
CA ALA A 87 1.01 11.46 21.76
C ALA A 87 -0.11 11.05 20.76
N ASN A 88 -0.20 11.70 19.61
CA ASN A 88 -1.21 11.46 18.58
C ASN A 88 -0.59 10.74 17.39
N ALA A 89 -1.13 9.60 16.98
CA ALA A 89 -0.61 8.86 15.83
C ALA A 89 -1.17 9.31 14.47
N ARG A 90 -2.33 10.00 14.44
CA ARG A 90 -3.10 10.28 13.22
C ARG A 90 -2.95 11.72 12.72
N THR A 91 -2.48 11.89 11.50
CA THR A 91 -2.47 13.17 10.78
C THR A 91 -3.83 13.42 10.13
N PHE A 92 -4.43 12.41 9.51
CA PHE A 92 -5.72 12.51 8.82
C PHE A 92 -6.71 11.44 9.28
N THR A 93 -7.94 11.86 9.52
CA THR A 93 -9.10 10.98 9.71
C THR A 93 -10.14 11.33 8.68
N ILE A 94 -10.28 10.50 7.65
CA ILE A 94 -11.30 10.65 6.62
C ILE A 94 -12.57 9.97 7.13
N THR A 95 -13.65 10.72 7.21
CA THR A 95 -14.95 10.28 7.72
C THR A 95 -15.90 10.01 6.56
N PRO A 96 -17.09 9.39 6.76
CA PRO A 96 -17.99 9.07 5.65
C PRO A 96 -18.43 10.29 4.81
N ALA A 97 -18.47 11.49 5.41
CA ALA A 97 -18.76 12.72 4.67
C ALA A 97 -17.60 13.13 3.71
N GLY A 98 -16.44 12.53 3.88
CA GLY A 98 -15.22 12.71 3.10
C GLY A 98 -15.05 11.72 1.95
N SER A 99 -16.07 10.93 1.58
CA SER A 99 -16.00 10.09 0.38
C SER A 99 -15.57 10.90 -0.84
N GLY A 100 -14.70 10.33 -1.67
CA GLY A 100 -14.08 11.04 -2.80
C GLY A 100 -12.90 11.94 -2.45
N ALA A 101 -12.46 11.99 -1.19
CA ALA A 101 -11.27 12.75 -0.80
C ALA A 101 -9.99 12.15 -1.41
N THR A 102 -9.01 13.00 -1.68
CA THR A 102 -7.69 12.60 -2.17
C THR A 102 -6.60 13.11 -1.22
N ILE A 103 -5.72 12.22 -0.77
CA ILE A 103 -4.51 12.54 -0.01
C ILE A 103 -3.32 12.22 -0.91
N SER A 104 -2.63 13.25 -1.43
CA SER A 104 -1.63 13.01 -2.48
C SER A 104 -0.38 13.87 -2.41
N GLY A 105 0.75 13.26 -2.77
CA GLY A 105 2.04 13.95 -2.88
C GLY A 105 2.55 14.52 -1.56
N LEU A 106 2.14 13.96 -0.41
CA LEU A 106 2.57 14.40 0.91
C LEU A 106 3.81 13.64 1.37
N GLU A 107 4.72 14.32 2.08
CA GLU A 107 5.68 13.66 2.96
C GLU A 107 5.18 13.73 4.41
N LEU A 108 4.88 12.58 5.01
CA LEU A 108 4.32 12.45 6.35
C LEU A 108 5.29 11.70 7.27
N THR A 109 5.57 12.29 8.43
CA THR A 109 6.40 11.65 9.45
C THR A 109 5.97 12.01 10.86
N SER A 110 6.58 11.40 11.88
CA SER A 110 6.37 11.74 13.28
C SER A 110 7.68 11.69 14.06
N ASP A 111 7.82 12.62 15.02
CA ASP A 111 8.93 12.63 15.98
C ASP A 111 8.76 11.57 17.09
N ASP A 112 7.52 11.14 17.32
CA ASP A 112 7.15 10.30 18.47
C ASP A 112 6.79 8.87 18.06
N LEU A 113 7.24 7.89 18.83
CA LEU A 113 6.83 6.49 18.68
C LEU A 113 5.44 6.27 19.27
N VAL A 114 4.41 6.62 18.50
CA VAL A 114 3.00 6.52 18.92
C VAL A 114 2.29 5.37 18.21
N ARG A 115 1.41 4.69 18.94
CA ARG A 115 0.53 3.66 18.37
C ARG A 115 -0.61 4.28 17.56
N GLY A 116 -0.76 3.87 16.30
CA GLY A 116 -1.88 4.21 15.41
C GLY A 116 -1.48 4.21 13.95
N GLU A 117 -1.95 5.19 13.18
CA GLU A 117 -1.74 5.32 11.74
C GLU A 117 -1.68 6.78 11.30
N PHE A 118 -0.97 7.11 10.21
CA PHE A 118 -0.95 8.49 9.69
C PHE A 118 -2.26 8.89 9.01
N ILE A 119 -2.81 8.00 8.17
CA ILE A 119 -4.04 8.23 7.40
C ILE A 119 -5.07 7.15 7.74
N GLY A 120 -6.15 7.50 8.44
CA GLY A 120 -7.27 6.58 8.69
C GLY A 120 -8.47 6.89 7.82
N VAL A 121 -8.97 5.91 7.06
CA VAL A 121 -10.18 6.01 6.23
C VAL A 121 -11.32 5.24 6.88
N ASN A 122 -12.31 5.93 7.42
CA ASN A 122 -13.38 5.31 8.21
C ASN A 122 -14.73 5.48 7.51
N GLY A 123 -15.19 4.44 6.80
CA GLY A 123 -16.47 4.42 6.10
C GLY A 123 -16.61 5.44 4.97
N ALA A 124 -15.50 5.86 4.36
CA ALA A 124 -15.46 6.88 3.32
C ALA A 124 -15.04 6.28 1.97
N ASP A 125 -16.02 6.07 1.09
CA ASP A 125 -15.83 5.45 -0.22
C ASP A 125 -15.08 6.34 -1.23
N ASP A 126 -14.57 5.73 -2.29
CA ASP A 126 -13.91 6.39 -3.43
C ASP A 126 -12.73 7.30 -3.03
N VAL A 127 -12.07 7.00 -1.91
CA VAL A 127 -10.91 7.75 -1.42
C VAL A 127 -9.66 7.36 -2.19
N THR A 128 -8.81 8.34 -2.48
CA THR A 128 -7.49 8.11 -3.10
C THR A 128 -6.35 8.51 -2.15
N ILE A 129 -5.38 7.61 -1.95
CA ILE A 129 -4.11 7.86 -1.26
C ILE A 129 -2.99 7.62 -2.27
N SER A 130 -2.37 8.68 -2.79
CA SER A 130 -1.44 8.54 -3.92
C SER A 130 -0.15 9.35 -3.85
N GLY A 131 0.97 8.76 -4.27
CA GLY A 131 2.23 9.49 -4.39
C GLY A 131 2.79 10.04 -3.08
N ASN A 132 2.35 9.53 -1.93
CA ASN A 132 2.81 10.00 -0.63
C ASN A 132 4.08 9.25 -0.20
N THR A 133 4.95 9.93 0.54
CA THR A 133 6.03 9.30 1.31
C THR A 133 5.62 9.30 2.78
N VAL A 134 5.51 8.13 3.41
CA VAL A 134 5.08 8.01 4.81
C VAL A 134 6.05 7.15 5.59
N TYR A 135 6.56 7.70 6.68
CA TYR A 135 7.50 6.98 7.54
C TYR A 135 7.35 7.31 9.01
N GLY A 136 7.71 6.34 9.85
CA GLY A 136 7.75 6.54 11.30
C GLY A 136 9.15 6.85 11.82
N PRO A 137 9.27 7.18 13.12
CA PRO A 137 10.57 7.25 13.77
C PRO A 137 11.27 5.87 13.75
N ALA A 138 12.59 5.89 13.69
CA ALA A 138 13.39 4.66 13.67
C ALA A 138 13.14 3.79 14.91
N GLN A 139 12.98 2.48 14.70
CA GLN A 139 12.77 1.50 15.76
C GLN A 139 13.85 0.41 15.70
N GLN A 140 14.41 0.08 16.86
CA GLN A 140 15.39 -1.00 16.96
C GLN A 140 14.70 -2.36 16.82
N GLY A 141 15.36 -3.31 16.14
CA GLY A 141 14.84 -4.67 15.98
C GLY A 141 14.79 -5.45 17.29
N PRO A 142 14.13 -6.64 17.31
CA PRO A 142 13.36 -7.22 16.21
C PRO A 142 12.00 -6.52 16.00
N MET A 143 11.48 -6.55 14.76
CA MET A 143 10.22 -5.89 14.39
C MET A 143 8.99 -6.43 15.16
N SER A 144 9.11 -7.61 15.78
CA SER A 144 8.09 -8.16 16.68
C SER A 144 7.81 -7.27 17.90
N GLY A 145 8.79 -6.46 18.34
CA GLY A 145 8.65 -5.52 19.47
C GLY A 145 8.26 -4.10 19.08
N TRP A 146 8.13 -3.80 17.78
CA TRP A 146 7.84 -2.44 17.31
C TRP A 146 6.46 -1.95 17.77
N VAL A 147 6.41 -0.67 18.15
CA VAL A 147 5.17 0.07 18.39
C VAL A 147 4.37 0.08 17.09
N THR A 148 3.08 -0.18 17.20
CA THR A 148 2.21 -0.27 16.02
C THR A 148 1.92 1.11 15.44
N ASN A 149 2.73 1.54 14.48
CA ASN A 149 2.49 2.69 13.61
C ASN A 149 2.25 2.22 12.17
N ARG A 150 1.27 2.82 11.48
CA ARG A 150 0.88 2.43 10.12
C ARG A 150 0.89 3.63 9.20
N ALA A 151 1.19 3.46 7.91
CA ALA A 151 0.99 4.58 6.98
C ALA A 151 -0.50 4.87 6.82
N TRP A 152 -1.30 3.82 6.60
CA TRP A 152 -2.73 3.98 6.45
C TRP A 152 -3.54 2.79 6.96
N THR A 153 -4.82 3.05 7.23
CA THR A 153 -5.83 2.04 7.54
C THR A 153 -7.13 2.37 6.83
N ASN A 154 -7.95 1.34 6.59
CA ASN A 154 -9.36 1.54 6.31
C ASN A 154 -10.25 0.71 7.25
N ASN A 155 -11.52 1.10 7.32
CA ASN A 155 -12.56 0.36 8.02
C ASN A 155 -13.86 0.46 7.21
N ASP A 156 -14.26 -0.64 6.58
CA ASP A 156 -15.44 -0.78 5.71
C ASP A 156 -15.51 0.33 4.65
N VAL A 157 -14.66 0.24 3.62
CA VAL A 157 -14.55 1.26 2.57
C VAL A 157 -14.57 0.62 1.19
N ASP A 158 -15.43 1.10 0.29
CA ASP A 158 -15.43 0.69 -1.11
C ASP A 158 -14.75 1.73 -2.02
N GLY A 159 -14.08 1.25 -3.06
CA GLY A 159 -13.42 2.13 -4.04
C GLY A 159 -12.14 2.80 -3.54
N LEU A 160 -11.51 2.30 -2.47
CA LEU A 160 -10.24 2.85 -1.98
C LEU A 160 -9.11 2.60 -2.99
N THR A 161 -8.44 3.67 -3.42
CA THR A 161 -7.27 3.60 -4.31
C THR A 161 -6.01 4.00 -3.56
N VAL A 162 -5.08 3.06 -3.36
CA VAL A 162 -3.76 3.32 -2.74
C VAL A 162 -2.67 3.07 -3.77
N THR A 163 -2.05 4.14 -4.30
CA THR A 163 -1.13 3.98 -5.44
C THR A 163 0.10 4.88 -5.45
N GLY A 164 1.24 4.34 -5.89
CA GLY A 164 2.47 5.12 -6.09
C GLY A 164 3.06 5.69 -4.80
N ASN A 165 2.68 5.15 -3.63
CA ASN A 165 3.20 5.62 -2.34
C ASN A 165 4.53 4.94 -2.01
N THR A 166 5.35 5.63 -1.23
CA THR A 166 6.62 5.17 -0.66
C THR A 166 6.43 5.04 0.85
N LEU A 167 6.40 3.82 1.38
CA LEU A 167 6.04 3.54 2.78
C LEU A 167 7.21 2.85 3.48
N HIS A 168 7.73 3.39 4.59
CA HIS A 168 8.85 2.73 5.26
C HIS A 168 9.02 3.04 6.72
N THR A 169 9.77 2.20 7.44
CA THR A 169 10.12 2.43 8.85
C THR A 169 8.85 2.55 9.71
N LEU A 170 7.94 1.63 9.46
CA LEU A 170 6.61 1.54 10.07
C LEU A 170 6.39 0.11 10.52
N ARG A 171 5.52 -0.11 11.50
CA ARG A 171 5.10 -1.46 11.85
C ARG A 171 4.36 -2.13 10.70
N THR A 172 3.60 -1.35 9.95
CA THR A 172 2.80 -1.79 8.81
C THR A 172 2.70 -0.68 7.77
N GLY A 173 2.74 -1.00 6.48
CA GLY A 173 2.37 -0.03 5.44
C GLY A 173 0.87 0.27 5.49
N GLY A 174 0.05 -0.68 5.02
CA GLY A 174 -1.42 -0.62 5.07
C GLY A 174 -2.05 -1.73 5.92
N TYR A 175 -3.07 -1.39 6.71
CA TYR A 175 -3.95 -2.38 7.35
C TYR A 175 -5.35 -2.25 6.77
N VAL A 176 -5.82 -3.33 6.15
CA VAL A 176 -7.11 -3.39 5.46
C VAL A 176 -8.11 -4.10 6.33
N ASP A 177 -9.26 -3.48 6.58
CA ASP A 177 -10.35 -4.06 7.38
C ASP A 177 -11.68 -3.74 6.70
N GLY A 178 -12.26 -4.72 6.03
CA GLY A 178 -13.49 -4.59 5.25
C GLY A 178 -13.33 -3.79 3.95
N GLY A 179 -14.26 -4.03 3.02
CA GLY A 179 -14.43 -3.25 1.80
C GLY A 179 -13.54 -3.67 0.63
N SER A 180 -13.49 -2.78 -0.37
CA SER A 180 -12.90 -3.07 -1.67
C SER A 180 -12.11 -1.93 -2.29
N GLY A 181 -11.21 -2.26 -3.21
CA GLY A 181 -10.42 -1.25 -3.92
C GLY A 181 -9.17 -1.79 -4.60
N VAL A 182 -8.20 -0.91 -4.80
CA VAL A 182 -6.92 -1.22 -5.45
C VAL A 182 -5.73 -0.75 -4.62
N ILE A 183 -4.72 -1.60 -4.48
CA ILE A 183 -3.42 -1.28 -3.87
C ILE A 183 -2.37 -1.56 -4.94
N THR A 184 -1.79 -0.52 -5.55
CA THR A 184 -0.93 -0.73 -6.72
C THR A 184 0.23 0.23 -6.89
N GLY A 185 1.39 -0.30 -7.32
CA GLY A 185 2.55 0.53 -7.66
C GLY A 185 3.21 1.19 -6.45
N ASN A 186 2.97 0.70 -5.23
CA ASN A 186 3.60 1.23 -4.03
C ASN A 186 4.95 0.54 -3.77
N VAL A 187 5.87 1.27 -3.15
CA VAL A 187 7.18 0.76 -2.71
C VAL A 187 7.20 0.74 -1.20
N THR A 188 7.41 -0.43 -0.59
CA THR A 188 7.41 -0.58 0.88
C THR A 188 8.65 -1.31 1.38
N TRP A 189 9.22 -0.88 2.50
CA TRP A 189 10.33 -1.57 3.15
C TRP A 189 10.47 -1.21 4.63
N ASN A 190 11.34 -1.93 5.34
CA ASN A 190 11.59 -1.73 6.76
C ASN A 190 10.28 -1.73 7.56
N THR A 191 9.39 -2.68 7.26
CA THR A 191 8.15 -2.90 7.99
C THR A 191 8.02 -4.35 8.45
N LYS A 192 7.16 -4.61 9.44
CA LYS A 192 6.88 -6.00 9.79
C LYS A 192 5.92 -6.68 8.80
N GLY A 193 5.24 -5.91 7.97
CA GLY A 193 4.15 -6.35 7.13
C GLY A 193 3.73 -5.19 6.26
N ASP A 194 4.06 -5.23 4.97
CA ASP A 194 3.78 -4.09 4.09
C ASP A 194 2.26 -3.89 3.97
N TYR A 195 1.51 -4.98 3.78
CA TYR A 195 0.05 -4.98 3.77
C TYR A 195 -0.51 -6.12 4.62
N LEU A 196 -1.43 -5.77 5.52
CA LEU A 196 -2.15 -6.73 6.36
C LEU A 196 -3.62 -6.74 5.93
N LEU A 197 -4.11 -7.89 5.48
CA LEU A 197 -5.48 -8.06 5.00
C LEU A 197 -6.31 -8.71 6.10
N GLY A 198 -7.11 -7.89 6.78
CA GLY A 198 -8.02 -8.23 7.86
C GLY A 198 -9.34 -8.83 7.36
N GLU A 199 -10.39 -8.71 8.17
CA GLU A 199 -11.70 -9.29 7.86
C GLU A 199 -12.29 -8.63 6.61
N GLN A 200 -12.92 -9.42 5.72
CA GLN A 200 -13.62 -8.92 4.53
C GLN A 200 -12.81 -7.99 3.60
N ALA A 201 -11.48 -8.15 3.56
CA ALA A 201 -10.63 -7.36 2.68
C ALA A 201 -10.64 -7.92 1.24
N ASP A 202 -11.38 -7.26 0.33
CA ASP A 202 -11.51 -7.63 -1.09
C ASP A 202 -10.84 -6.61 -2.03
N PHE A 203 -9.50 -6.66 -2.09
CA PHE A 203 -8.68 -5.69 -2.81
C PHE A 203 -7.93 -6.34 -3.96
N GLN A 204 -7.85 -5.64 -5.10
CA GLN A 204 -6.88 -5.95 -6.13
C GLN A 204 -5.52 -5.37 -5.74
N ILE A 205 -4.55 -6.26 -5.46
CA ILE A 205 -3.21 -5.87 -5.02
C ILE A 205 -2.21 -6.28 -6.09
N THR A 206 -1.60 -5.32 -6.79
CA THR A 206 -0.72 -5.61 -7.94
C THR A 206 0.36 -4.55 -8.14
N GLY A 207 1.53 -4.95 -8.62
CA GLY A 207 2.65 -4.07 -8.98
C GLY A 207 3.29 -3.35 -7.79
N ASN A 208 3.02 -3.77 -6.55
CA ASN A 208 3.76 -3.28 -5.38
C ASN A 208 5.13 -3.96 -5.33
N SER A 209 6.12 -3.32 -4.72
CA SER A 209 7.50 -3.81 -4.69
C SER A 209 8.19 -3.52 -3.36
N ALA A 210 9.25 -4.29 -3.08
CA ALA A 210 10.14 -4.01 -1.96
C ALA A 210 11.01 -2.77 -2.25
N GLY A 211 11.29 -1.99 -1.22
CA GLY A 211 12.20 -0.84 -1.28
C GLY A 211 13.66 -1.21 -1.01
N ASP A 212 14.25 -0.62 0.03
CA ASP A 212 15.67 -0.79 0.36
C ASP A 212 15.97 -2.22 0.84
N PRO A 213 16.77 -3.01 0.09
CA PRO A 213 17.09 -4.40 0.45
C PRO A 213 18.00 -4.51 1.68
N SER A 214 18.63 -3.43 2.13
CA SER A 214 19.41 -3.42 3.38
C SER A 214 18.55 -3.34 4.63
N LEU A 215 17.28 -2.97 4.48
CA LEU A 215 16.28 -2.86 5.53
C LEU A 215 14.98 -3.55 5.07
N PRO A 216 15.01 -4.87 4.82
CA PRO A 216 13.87 -5.59 4.27
C PRO A 216 12.70 -5.60 5.26
N SER A 217 11.48 -5.69 4.71
CA SER A 217 10.32 -6.00 5.53
C SER A 217 10.33 -7.46 5.99
N GLU A 218 9.71 -7.76 7.13
CA GLU A 218 9.56 -9.14 7.63
C GLU A 218 8.60 -9.93 6.72
N TRP A 219 7.52 -9.29 6.26
CA TRP A 219 6.56 -9.83 5.29
C TRP A 219 6.11 -8.73 4.32
N GLY A 220 5.91 -9.09 3.06
CA GLY A 220 5.24 -8.22 2.09
C GLY A 220 3.74 -8.16 2.37
N ILE A 221 3.03 -9.25 2.12
CA ILE A 221 1.58 -9.33 2.29
C ILE A 221 1.23 -10.42 3.30
N VAL A 222 0.37 -10.10 4.26
CA VAL A 222 -0.15 -11.08 5.21
C VAL A 222 -1.67 -11.10 5.15
N ILE A 223 -2.24 -12.24 4.82
CA ILE A 223 -3.68 -12.51 4.86
C ILE A 223 -3.99 -13.07 6.25
N PHE A 224 -4.78 -12.36 7.04
CA PHE A 224 -5.14 -12.81 8.38
C PHE A 224 -6.15 -13.94 8.32
N ALA A 225 -6.13 -14.79 9.35
CA ALA A 225 -7.01 -15.95 9.41
C ALA A 225 -8.51 -15.60 9.46
N VAL A 226 -8.83 -14.35 9.80
CA VAL A 226 -10.19 -13.79 9.81
C VAL A 226 -10.65 -13.30 8.44
N ASN A 227 -9.75 -13.22 7.44
CA ASN A 227 -10.14 -12.83 6.11
C ASN A 227 -10.82 -13.99 5.39
N GLU A 228 -12.04 -13.76 4.90
CA GLU A 228 -12.82 -14.76 4.18
C GLU A 228 -12.61 -14.69 2.66
N THR A 229 -11.96 -13.62 2.17
CA THR A 229 -11.67 -13.44 0.74
C THR A 229 -10.56 -14.41 0.30
N PRO A 230 -10.81 -15.26 -0.71
CA PRO A 230 -9.81 -16.22 -1.16
C PRO A 230 -8.74 -15.53 -2.03
N TYR A 231 -7.50 -15.49 -1.53
CA TYR A 231 -6.33 -15.09 -2.31
C TYR A 231 -5.49 -16.32 -2.68
N ASP A 232 -5.04 -16.37 -3.93
CA ASP A 232 -3.98 -17.31 -4.34
C ASP A 232 -2.63 -16.69 -3.95
N VAL A 233 -1.94 -17.28 -2.96
CA VAL A 233 -0.70 -16.72 -2.40
C VAL A 233 0.42 -16.58 -3.43
N GLN A 234 0.51 -17.51 -4.39
CA GLN A 234 1.53 -17.50 -5.43
C GLN A 234 1.23 -16.42 -6.48
N ALA A 235 -0.01 -16.36 -6.96
CA ALA A 235 -0.43 -15.33 -7.89
C ALA A 235 -0.32 -13.93 -7.27
N LEU A 236 -0.62 -13.80 -5.97
CA LEU A 236 -0.54 -12.54 -5.24
C LEU A 236 0.91 -12.06 -5.11
N GLY A 237 1.84 -12.94 -4.72
CA GLY A 237 3.26 -12.58 -4.65
C GLY A 237 3.85 -12.25 -6.02
N ALA A 238 3.60 -13.10 -7.02
CA ALA A 238 4.08 -12.88 -8.39
C ALA A 238 3.52 -11.60 -9.03
N ALA A 239 2.29 -11.21 -8.70
CA ALA A 239 1.70 -9.95 -9.16
C ALA A 239 2.32 -8.72 -8.51
N ASN A 240 3.11 -8.87 -7.44
CA ASN A 240 3.68 -7.79 -6.64
C ASN A 240 5.19 -7.96 -6.50
N ASP A 241 5.90 -8.07 -7.62
CA ASP A 241 7.37 -8.10 -7.65
C ASP A 241 7.97 -9.07 -6.61
N CYS A 242 7.33 -10.23 -6.48
CA CYS A 242 7.74 -11.34 -5.62
C CYS A 242 7.77 -11.01 -4.13
N LEU A 243 6.93 -10.05 -3.72
CA LEU A 243 6.67 -9.81 -2.31
C LEU A 243 6.30 -11.12 -1.61
N THR A 244 6.89 -11.34 -0.43
CA THR A 244 6.56 -12.51 0.38
C THR A 244 5.11 -12.45 0.82
N VAL A 245 4.41 -13.58 0.75
CA VAL A 245 3.00 -13.69 1.13
C VAL A 245 2.84 -14.75 2.23
N TRP A 246 2.02 -14.46 3.23
CA TRP A 246 1.62 -15.45 4.24
C TRP A 246 0.10 -15.44 4.44
N ASP A 247 -0.54 -16.57 4.17
CA ASP A 247 -1.92 -16.84 4.56
C ASP A 247 -1.95 -17.56 5.92
N GLN A 248 -2.53 -16.90 6.91
CA GLN A 248 -2.63 -17.42 8.28
C GLN A 248 -3.78 -18.41 8.48
N ALA A 249 -4.80 -18.40 7.62
CA ALA A 249 -5.90 -19.36 7.68
C ALA A 249 -5.42 -20.75 7.24
N THR A 250 -4.68 -20.80 6.13
CA THR A 250 -4.19 -22.05 5.53
C THR A 250 -2.79 -22.43 6.01
N GLY A 251 -1.99 -21.44 6.44
CA GLY A 251 -0.57 -21.60 6.72
C GLY A 251 0.31 -21.57 5.47
N GLU A 252 -0.27 -21.32 4.29
CA GLU A 252 0.46 -21.23 3.04
C GLU A 252 1.36 -19.98 3.00
N THR A 253 2.54 -20.12 2.44
CA THR A 253 3.48 -19.02 2.24
C THR A 253 4.02 -19.01 0.82
N PHE A 254 4.19 -17.83 0.25
CA PHE A 254 4.94 -17.63 -0.99
C PHE A 254 6.22 -16.86 -0.67
N LEU A 255 7.37 -17.50 -0.92
CA LEU A 255 8.69 -16.92 -0.84
C LEU A 255 9.33 -17.17 -2.20
N ASP A 256 9.74 -16.13 -2.91
CA ASP A 256 10.35 -16.23 -4.24
C ASP A 256 11.46 -15.18 -4.32
N GLY A 257 12.66 -15.59 -3.91
CA GLY A 257 13.80 -14.68 -3.76
C GLY A 257 14.50 -14.35 -5.08
N ASP A 258 14.25 -15.10 -6.15
CA ASP A 258 14.85 -14.86 -7.48
C ASP A 258 13.83 -14.37 -8.53
N CYS A 259 12.58 -14.22 -8.14
CA CYS A 259 11.51 -13.61 -8.90
C CYS A 259 11.11 -14.34 -10.17
N ASP A 260 11.21 -15.67 -10.18
CA ASP A 260 10.84 -16.48 -11.34
C ASP A 260 9.36 -16.89 -11.36
N GLY A 261 8.60 -16.51 -10.34
CA GLY A 261 7.17 -16.79 -10.18
C GLY A 261 6.88 -18.17 -9.61
N ILE A 262 7.91 -18.90 -9.18
CA ILE A 262 7.81 -20.22 -8.54
C ILE A 262 8.29 -20.07 -7.10
N ALA A 263 7.55 -20.64 -6.14
CA ALA A 263 7.98 -20.58 -4.74
C ALA A 263 9.33 -21.28 -4.53
N ASP A 264 10.24 -20.61 -3.82
CA ASP A 264 11.51 -21.13 -3.37
C ASP A 264 11.29 -22.43 -2.58
N THR A 265 12.12 -23.43 -2.87
CA THR A 265 12.11 -24.67 -2.10
C THR A 265 13.40 -24.79 -1.29
N ALA A 266 13.33 -25.56 -0.21
CA ALA A 266 14.52 -25.81 0.60
C ALA A 266 15.63 -26.40 -0.29
N PRO A 267 16.87 -25.88 -0.22
CA PRO A 267 17.96 -26.43 -0.99
C PRO A 267 18.17 -27.92 -0.65
N PRO A 268 18.71 -28.73 -1.58
CA PRO A 268 18.98 -30.14 -1.32
C PRO A 268 19.87 -30.31 -0.10
N ALA A 269 19.41 -31.08 0.89
CA ALA A 269 20.16 -31.35 2.11
C ALA A 269 21.21 -32.44 1.90
N SER A 270 21.04 -33.27 0.87
CA SER A 270 21.93 -34.39 0.55
C SER A 270 22.08 -34.60 -0.95
N LYS A 271 23.16 -35.31 -1.35
CA LYS A 271 23.38 -35.68 -2.76
C LYS A 271 22.32 -36.63 -3.28
N ASP A 272 21.66 -37.38 -2.38
CA ASP A 272 20.67 -38.37 -2.75
C ASP A 272 19.36 -37.72 -3.20
N GLU A 273 18.99 -36.58 -2.61
CA GLU A 273 17.83 -35.79 -3.05
C GLU A 273 17.98 -35.24 -4.47
N CYS A 274 19.20 -35.12 -4.98
CA CYS A 274 19.45 -34.70 -6.36
C CYS A 274 19.21 -35.82 -7.38
N LYS A 275 19.15 -37.09 -6.96
CA LYS A 275 19.09 -38.24 -7.85
C LYS A 275 17.68 -38.48 -8.39
N GLU A 276 17.57 -39.30 -9.41
CA GLU A 276 16.28 -39.79 -9.95
C GLU A 276 15.32 -38.67 -10.38
N GLY A 277 15.88 -37.53 -10.80
CA GLY A 277 15.09 -36.36 -11.21
C GLY A 277 14.75 -35.39 -10.07
N GLY A 278 15.09 -35.69 -8.81
CA GLY A 278 14.83 -34.81 -7.67
C GLY A 278 15.51 -33.43 -7.78
N TRP A 279 16.60 -33.32 -8.55
CA TRP A 279 17.22 -32.02 -8.86
C TRP A 279 16.25 -30.99 -9.50
N ALA A 280 15.20 -31.45 -10.18
CA ALA A 280 14.24 -30.60 -10.88
C ALA A 280 13.15 -30.03 -9.97
N SER A 281 13.03 -30.49 -8.72
CA SER A 281 12.07 -29.94 -7.74
C SER A 281 12.63 -28.79 -6.92
N PHE A 282 13.91 -28.45 -7.09
CA PHE A 282 14.53 -27.34 -6.37
C PHE A 282 14.33 -26.02 -7.10
N ASN A 283 13.84 -25.01 -6.38
CA ASN A 283 13.76 -23.63 -6.82
C ASN A 283 14.56 -22.76 -5.87
N ASN A 284 15.36 -21.84 -6.43
CA ASN A 284 16.27 -20.96 -5.70
C ASN A 284 17.10 -21.64 -4.56
N PRO A 285 18.07 -22.52 -4.89
CA PRO A 285 18.68 -22.64 -6.21
C PRO A 285 17.93 -23.59 -7.14
N SER A 286 17.80 -23.21 -8.40
CA SER A 286 17.44 -24.12 -9.47
C SER A 286 18.67 -24.83 -10.04
N PHE A 287 18.49 -26.08 -10.48
CA PHE A 287 19.55 -26.88 -11.09
C PHE A 287 19.15 -27.31 -12.49
N ARG A 288 20.10 -27.28 -13.44
CA ARG A 288 19.85 -27.69 -14.83
C ARG A 288 19.92 -29.20 -15.03
N ASN A 289 20.56 -29.91 -14.10
CA ASN A 289 20.70 -31.37 -14.11
C ASN A 289 21.18 -31.89 -12.74
N GLN A 290 21.10 -33.21 -12.56
CA GLN A 290 21.56 -33.93 -11.36
C GLN A 290 23.02 -33.61 -10.99
N GLY A 291 23.91 -33.50 -11.97
CA GLY A 291 25.34 -33.24 -11.72
C GLY A 291 25.57 -31.88 -11.06
N GLN A 292 24.87 -30.84 -11.52
CA GLN A 292 24.92 -29.51 -10.93
C GLN A 292 24.36 -29.50 -9.50
N CYS A 293 23.23 -30.19 -9.27
CA CYS A 293 22.65 -30.32 -7.94
C CYS A 293 23.61 -30.98 -6.95
N VAL A 294 24.18 -32.14 -7.32
CA VAL A 294 25.15 -32.86 -6.49
C VAL A 294 26.38 -31.99 -6.20
N SER A 295 26.88 -31.26 -7.20
CA SER A 295 28.01 -30.33 -7.01
C SER A 295 27.66 -29.18 -6.05
N GLY A 296 26.43 -28.66 -6.14
CA GLY A 296 25.93 -27.62 -5.23
C GLY A 296 25.90 -28.08 -3.77
N VAL A 297 25.44 -29.30 -3.51
CA VAL A 297 25.47 -29.90 -2.16
C VAL A 297 26.91 -30.05 -1.65
N VAL A 298 27.83 -30.54 -2.49
CA VAL A 298 29.26 -30.70 -2.12
C VAL A 298 29.91 -29.40 -1.73
N THR A 299 29.54 -28.30 -2.38
CA THR A 299 30.19 -27.00 -2.15
C THR A 299 29.67 -26.32 -0.87
N ARG A 300 28.49 -26.73 -0.37
CA ARG A 300 27.85 -26.18 0.83
C ARG A 300 28.19 -26.92 2.12
N GLY A 301 28.64 -28.17 2.05
CA GLY A 301 29.05 -29.00 3.18
C GLY A 301 30.56 -29.03 3.37
#